data_AF-A0A9X4P0R5-F1
#
_entry.id   AF-A0A9X4P0R5-F1
#
_cell.length_a   1.000
_cell.length_b   1.000
_cell.length_c   1.000
_cell.angle_alpha   90.00
_cell.angle_beta   90.00
_cell.angle_gamma   90.00
#
_symmetry.space_group_name_H-M   'P 1'
#
loop_
_entity.id
_entity.type
_entity.pdbx_description
1 polymer ?
#
loop_
_entity_poly.entity_id
_entity_poly.type
_entity_poly.pdbx_seq_one_letter_code
_entity_poly.pdbx_strand_id
1 'polypeptide(L)' 'THLGAAGGMLGWLVPERLRHERATTIGAATGAVAGLVAITPASGYVAPLPALLNGLTAGVVCFLAVELNGRLRLDDSL' A
#
# COMPACT_ATOMS: atom_id res chain seq x y z
N THR A 1 10.18 -9.83 -4.06
CA THR A 1 9.58 -9.30 -2.81
C THR A 1 9.91 -7.83 -2.57
N HIS A 2 11.19 -7.40 -2.58
CA HIS A 2 11.57 -6.00 -2.30
C HIS A 2 10.90 -4.97 -3.22
N LEU A 3 10.77 -5.29 -4.53
CA LEU A 3 10.06 -4.42 -5.47
C LEU A 3 8.56 -4.30 -5.17
N GLY A 4 7.92 -5.36 -4.66
CA GLY A 4 6.52 -5.30 -4.22
C GLY A 4 6.34 -4.42 -2.98
N ALA A 5 7.27 -4.50 -2.03
CA ALA A 5 7.27 -3.63 -0.85
C ALA A 5 7.51 -2.15 -1.22
N ALA A 6 8.49 -1.88 -2.10
CA ALA A 6 8.73 -0.53 -2.61
C ALA A 6 7.53 0.01 -3.40
N GLY A 7 6.90 -0.84 -4.21
CA GLY A 7 5.67 -0.51 -4.94
C GLY A 7 4.53 -0.14 -4.00
N GLY A 8 4.28 -0.94 -2.95
CA GLY A 8 3.24 -0.66 -1.96
C GLY A 8 3.50 0.61 -1.14
N MET A 9 4.75 0.85 -0.76
CA MET A 9 5.14 2.09 -0.09
C MET A 9 4.84 3.32 -0.97
N LEU A 10 5.22 3.30 -2.24
CA LEU A 10 4.91 4.38 -3.19
C LEU A 10 3.41 4.50 -3.43
N GLY A 11 2.72 3.35 -3.55
CA GLY A 11 1.26 3.28 -3.71
C GLY A 11 0.49 3.90 -2.56
N TRP A 12 1.05 3.94 -1.35
CA TRP A 12 0.47 4.63 -0.20
C TRP A 12 0.90 6.10 -0.12
N LEU A 13 2.20 6.37 -0.23
CA LEU A 13 2.76 7.72 -0.03
C LEU A 13 2.28 8.73 -1.08
N VAL A 14 2.05 8.30 -2.32
CA VAL A 14 1.57 9.17 -3.40
C VAL A 14 0.16 9.70 -3.11
N PRO A 15 -0.87 8.86 -2.92
CA PRO A 15 -2.22 9.35 -2.59
C PRO A 15 -2.28 10.02 -1.21
N GLU A 16 -1.48 9.56 -0.24
CA GLU A 16 -1.37 10.23 1.07
C GLU A 16 -0.85 11.66 0.93
N ARG A 17 0.21 11.88 0.14
CA ARG A 17 0.73 13.23 -0.15
C ARG A 17 -0.28 14.10 -0.87
N LEU A 18 -1.06 13.54 -1.80
CA LEU A 18 -2.05 14.30 -2.55
C LEU A 18 -3.26 14.69 -1.70
N ARG A 19 -3.67 13.87 -0.73
CA ARG A 19 -4.85 14.13 0.11
C ARG A 19 -4.57 14.81 1.43
N HIS A 20 -3.44 14.50 2.05
CA HIS A 20 -3.06 15.00 3.38
C HIS A 20 -1.91 16.02 3.31
N GLU A 21 -1.42 16.38 2.13
CA GLU A 21 -0.31 17.31 1.86
C GLU A 21 1.03 16.91 2.52
N ARG A 22 1.07 15.77 3.20
CA ARG A 22 2.20 15.27 3.97
C ARG A 22 2.38 13.78 3.71
N ALA A 23 3.64 13.34 3.68
CA ALA A 23 3.99 11.93 3.63
C ALA A 23 4.37 11.55 5.05
N THR A 24 3.68 10.59 5.64
CA THR A 24 4.00 10.16 6.99
C THR A 24 4.90 8.94 6.97
N THR A 25 5.75 8.80 7.98
CA THR A 25 6.57 7.59 8.16
C THR A 25 5.71 6.38 8.48
N ILE A 26 4.57 6.58 9.15
CA ILE A 26 3.59 5.52 9.45
C ILE A 26 2.93 5.05 8.15
N GLY A 27 2.49 5.96 7.28
CA GLY A 27 1.94 5.64 5.96
C GLY A 27 2.92 4.90 5.06
N ALA A 28 4.20 5.29 5.08
CA ALA A 28 5.25 4.57 4.37
C ALA A 28 5.41 3.11 4.90
N ALA A 29 5.38 2.92 6.22
CA ALA A 29 5.49 1.61 6.84
C ALA A 29 4.26 0.73 6.53
N THR A 30 3.03 1.25 6.66
CA THR A 30 1.81 0.50 6.32
C THR A 30 1.73 0.17 4.85
N GLY A 31 2.09 1.11 3.96
CA GLY A 31 2.16 0.85 2.52
C GLY A 31 3.18 -0.24 2.17
N ALA A 32 4.34 -0.24 2.81
CA ALA A 32 5.36 -1.28 2.61
C ALA A 32 4.88 -2.65 3.06
N VAL A 33 4.22 -2.74 4.23
CA VAL A 33 3.66 -4.00 4.76
C VAL A 33 2.54 -4.50 3.85
N ALA A 34 1.63 -3.64 3.41
CA ALA A 34 0.57 -3.98 2.46
C ALA A 34 1.14 -4.53 1.14
N GLY A 35 2.17 -3.88 0.58
CA GLY A 35 2.85 -4.35 -0.62
C GLY A 35 3.57 -5.70 -0.44
N LEU A 36 4.11 -5.96 0.76
CA LEU A 36 4.78 -7.21 1.09
C LEU A 36 3.78 -8.38 1.21
N VAL A 37 2.62 -8.15 1.81
CA VAL A 37 1.52 -9.14 1.86
C VAL A 37 1.00 -9.43 0.44
N ALA A 38 0.77 -8.39 -0.36
CA ALA A 38 0.27 -8.54 -1.73
C ALA A 38 1.21 -9.34 -2.64
N ILE A 39 2.53 -9.24 -2.46
CA ILE A 39 3.51 -9.97 -3.28
C ILE A 39 3.81 -11.39 -2.77
N THR A 40 3.37 -11.76 -1.58
CA THR A 40 3.67 -13.07 -0.97
C THR A 40 3.25 -14.26 -1.85
N PRO A 41 2.00 -14.35 -2.37
CA PRO A 41 1.58 -15.49 -3.19
C PRO A 41 2.25 -15.52 -4.58
N ALA A 42 2.74 -14.38 -5.05
CA ALA A 42 3.23 -14.20 -6.42
C ALA A 42 4.77 -14.12 -6.51
N SER A 43 5.45 -14.20 -5.37
CA SER A 43 6.88 -13.91 -5.23
C SER A 43 7.80 -14.84 -6.04
N GLY A 44 7.36 -16.06 -6.36
CA GLY A 44 8.12 -17.03 -7.15
C GLY A 44 7.75 -17.13 -8.64
N TYR A 45 6.73 -16.40 -9.09
CA TYR A 45 6.14 -16.57 -10.43
C TYR A 45 6.11 -15.29 -11.28
N VAL A 46 6.37 -14.13 -10.67
CA VAL A 46 6.13 -12.82 -11.30
C VAL A 46 7.43 -12.08 -11.57
N ALA A 47 7.55 -11.51 -12.77
CA ALA A 47 8.69 -10.70 -13.17
C ALA A 47 8.81 -9.40 -12.35
N PRO A 48 9.99 -8.75 -12.34
CA PRO A 48 10.25 -7.57 -11.50
C PRO A 48 9.26 -6.41 -11.67
N LEU A 49 8.87 -6.11 -12.91
CA LEU A 49 7.98 -5.00 -13.24
C LEU A 49 6.52 -5.24 -12.80
N PRO A 50 5.89 -6.39 -13.11
CA PRO A 50 4.56 -6.70 -12.57
C PRO A 50 4.55 -6.86 -11.05
N ALA A 51 5.65 -7.27 -10.42
CA ALA A 51 5.76 -7.29 -8.96
C ALA A 51 5.66 -5.89 -8.34
N LEU A 52 6.26 -4.88 -8.98
CA LEU A 52 6.17 -3.47 -8.57
C LEU A 52 4.74 -2.94 -8.72
N LEU A 53 4.11 -3.20 -9.88
CA LEU A 53 2.74 -2.77 -10.16
C LEU A 53 1.73 -3.37 -9.18
N ASN A 54 1.86 -4.65 -8.87
CA ASN A 54 1.00 -5.33 -7.90
C ASN A 54 1.13 -4.72 -6.49
N GLY A 55 2.36 -4.42 -6.07
CA GLY A 55 2.61 -3.69 -4.82
C GLY A 55 1.94 -2.32 -4.82
N LEU A 56 2.11 -1.55 -5.90
CA LEU A 56 1.54 -0.22 -6.05
C LEU A 56 0.02 -0.24 -5.99
N THR A 57 -0.63 -1.16 -6.70
CA THR A 57 -2.09 -1.32 -6.64
C THR A 57 -2.57 -1.67 -5.24
N ALA A 58 -1.86 -2.56 -4.53
CA ALA A 58 -2.21 -2.92 -3.16
C ALA A 58 -2.07 -1.73 -2.19
N GLY A 59 -1.00 -0.95 -2.31
CA GLY A 59 -0.78 0.25 -1.49
C GLY A 59 -1.87 1.31 -1.69
N VAL A 60 -2.26 1.59 -2.95
CA VAL A 60 -3.32 2.55 -3.26
C VAL A 60 -4.67 2.08 -2.73
N VAL A 61 -5.01 0.80 -2.94
CA VAL A 61 -6.30 0.24 -2.52
C VAL A 61 -6.40 0.21 -0.99
N CYS A 62 -5.34 -0.18 -0.27
CA CYS A 62 -5.34 -0.15 1.19
C CYS A 62 -5.46 1.28 1.73
N PHE A 63 -4.78 2.27 1.14
CA PHE A 63 -4.94 3.67 1.55
C PHE A 63 -6.40 4.14 1.39
N LEU A 64 -7.02 3.86 0.25
CA LEU A 64 -8.43 4.21 0.01
C LEU A 64 -9.38 3.49 0.95
N ALA A 65 -9.10 2.22 1.28
CA ALA A 65 -9.90 1.45 2.23
C ALA A 65 -9.85 2.09 3.63
N VAL A 66 -8.67 2.48 4.11
CA VAL A 66 -8.51 3.17 5.41
C VAL A 66 -9.17 4.54 5.40
N GLU A 67 -9.02 5.32 4.32
CA GLU A 67 -9.69 6.62 4.20
C GLU A 67 -11.22 6.47 4.21
N LEU A 68 -11.74 5.44 3.52
CA LEU A 68 -13.17 5.12 3.52
C LEU A 68 -13.63 4.67 4.91
N ASN A 69 -12.84 3.85 5.60
CA ASN A 69 -13.15 3.38 6.94
C ASN A 69 -13.25 4.55 7.94
N GLY A 70 -12.30 5.50 7.88
CA GLY A 70 -12.33 6.73 8.65
C GLY A 70 -13.54 7.62 8.36
N ARG A 71 -14.06 7.61 7.13
CA ARG A 71 -15.30 8.33 6.76
C ARG A 71 -16.56 7.63 7.24
N LEU A 72 -16.58 6.29 7.21
CA LEU A 72 -17.72 5.49 7.63
C LEU A 72 -17.80 5.29 9.15
N ARG A 73 -16.80 5.78 9.92
CA ARG A 73 -16.68 5.56 11.38
C ARG A 73 -16.85 4.09 11.75
N LEU A 74 -16.43 3.20 10.87
CA LEU A 74 -16.37 1.78 11.14
C LEU A 74 -15.15 1.55 12.04
N ASP A 75 -15.37 0.88 13.16
CA ASP A 75 -14.37 0.70 14.21
C ASP A 75 -13.27 -0.25 13.68
N ASP A 76 -12.09 0.30 13.34
CA ASP A 76 -10.92 -0.41 12.76
C ASP A 76 -10.11 -1.14 13.86
N SER A 77 -10.81 -1.71 14.85
CA SER A 77 -10.22 -2.37 16.01
C SER A 77 -10.06 -3.89 15.86
N LEU A 78 -10.51 -4.47 14.73
CA LEU A 78 -10.42 -5.91 14.41
C LEU A 78 -9.92 -6.19 12.99
#